data_AF-A0A534SET4-F1
#
_entry.id   AF-A0A534SET4-F1
#
_cell.length_a   1.000
_cell.length_b   1.000
_cell.length_c   1.000
_cell.angle_alpha   90.00
_cell.angle_beta   90.00
_cell.angle_gamma   90.00
#
_symmetry.space_group_name_H-M   'P 1'
#
loop_
_entity.id
_entity.type
_entity.pdbx_description
1 polymer ?
#
loop_
_entity_poly.entity_id
_entity_poly.type
_entity_poly.pdbx_seq_one_letter_code
_entity_poly.pdbx_strand_id
1 'polypeptide(L)' 'MRAKEIRDLTAEEVRQKERDLAEELFRLRLRKRTGQLDNPMRLRTLRRDLARLKTIQHERTRLGTGEQ' A
#
# COMPACT_ATOMS: atom_id res chain seq x y z
N MET A 1 8.37 1.38 -2.18
CA MET A 1 8.61 -0.09 -2.06
C MET A 1 8.94 -0.74 -3.40
N ARG A 2 9.86 -1.73 -3.46
CA ARG A 2 10.08 -2.54 -4.68
C ARG A 2 9.10 -3.71 -4.73
N ALA A 3 8.71 -4.12 -5.94
CA ALA A 3 7.72 -5.18 -6.14
C ALA A 3 8.19 -6.56 -5.63
N LYS A 4 9.50 -6.86 -5.73
CA LYS A 4 10.08 -8.10 -5.19
C LYS A 4 9.87 -8.23 -3.69
N GLU A 5 10.21 -7.19 -2.93
CA GLU A 5 10.03 -7.17 -1.48
C GLU A 5 8.58 -7.41 -1.06
N ILE A 6 7.60 -6.99 -1.87
CA ILE A 6 6.18 -7.22 -1.59
C ILE A 6 5.76 -8.65 -1.92
N ARG A 7 6.38 -9.28 -2.94
CA ARG A 7 6.15 -10.68 -3.32
C ARG A 7 6.77 -11.67 -2.33
N ASP A 8 7.81 -11.26 -1.61
CA ASP A 8 8.44 -12.09 -0.58
C ASP A 8 7.65 -12.10 0.75
N LEU A 9 6.74 -11.13 0.96
CA LEU A 9 5.90 -11.04 2.15
C LEU A 9 4.73 -12.02 2.10
N THR A 10 4.31 -12.53 3.24
CA THR A 10 3.10 -13.36 3.37
C THR A 10 1.81 -12.57 3.08
N ALA A 11 0.70 -13.27 2.83
CA ALA A 11 -0.58 -12.63 2.59
C ALA A 11 -1.04 -11.77 3.77
N GLU A 12 -0.75 -12.18 5.00
CA GLU A 12 -1.06 -11.40 6.21
C GLU A 12 -0.20 -10.16 6.35
N GLU A 13 1.11 -10.26 6.13
CA GLU A 13 2.00 -9.09 6.17
C GLU A 13 1.65 -8.04 5.11
N VAL A 14 1.23 -8.49 3.93
CA VAL A 14 0.76 -7.60 2.87
C VAL A 14 -0.52 -6.87 3.30
N ARG A 15 -1.47 -7.57 3.93
CA ARG A 15 -2.68 -6.96 4.50
C ARG A 15 -2.37 -6.00 5.64
N GLN A 16 -1.41 -6.33 6.50
CA GLN A 16 -0.99 -5.46 7.59
C GLN A 16 -0.36 -4.16 7.06
N LYS A 17 0.60 -4.27 6.14
CA LYS A 17 1.21 -3.11 5.48
C LYS A 17 0.20 -2.25 4.74
N GLU A 18 -0.82 -2.86 4.13
CA GLU A 18 -1.89 -2.11 3.48
C GLU A 18 -2.63 -1.22 4.48
N ARG A 19 -2.95 -1.73 5.66
CA ARG A 19 -3.61 -0.97 6.74
C ARG A 19 -2.72 0.16 7.23
N ASP A 20 -1.45 -0.13 7.50
CA ASP A 20 -0.49 0.87 7.99
C ASP A 20 -0.32 2.02 6.99
N LEU A 21 -0.18 1.71 5.70
CA LEU A 21 -0.07 2.71 4.63
C LEU A 21 -1.37 3.49 4.43
N ALA A 22 -2.53 2.85 4.58
CA ALA A 22 -3.82 3.53 4.51
C ALA A 22 -3.98 4.54 5.65
N GLU A 23 -3.53 4.19 6.85
CA GLU A 23 -3.55 5.09 8.00
C GLU A 23 -2.57 6.25 7.84
N GLU A 24 -1.33 5.99 7.39
CA GLU A 24 -0.37 7.05 7.07
C GLU A 24 -0.91 8.00 5.99
N LEU A 25 -1.55 7.44 4.95
CA LEU A 25 -2.20 8.23 3.91
C LEU A 25 -3.34 9.09 4.45
N PHE A 26 -4.13 8.57 5.39
CA PHE A 26 -5.21 9.33 6.04
C PHE A 26 -4.65 10.49 6.87
N ARG A 27 -3.62 10.23 7.68
CA ARG A 27 -2.90 11.27 8.46
C ARG A 27 -2.33 12.35 7.55
N LEU A 28 -1.72 11.98 6.42
CA LEU A 28 -1.18 12.94 5.46
C LEU A 28 -2.26 13.71 4.71
N ARG A 29 -3.40 13.09 4.40
CA ARG A 29 -4.56 13.82 3.84
C ARG A 29 -5.12 14.83 4.83
N LEU A 30 -5.15 14.50 6.11
CA LEU A 30 -5.55 15.41 7.16
C LEU A 30 -4.57 16.59 7.25
N ARG A 31 -3.26 16.32 7.27
CA ARG A 31 -2.22 17.36 7.24
C ARG A 31 -2.26 18.24 5.98
N LYS A 32 -2.60 17.64 4.83
CA LYS A 32 -2.85 18.38 3.59
C LYS A 32 -4.01 19.36 3.74
N ARG A 33 -5.09 18.92 4.39
CA ARG A 33 -6.27 19.75 4.62
C ARG A 33 -5.99 20.89 5.63
N THR A 34 -5.13 20.66 6.62
CA THR A 34 -4.71 21.69 7.58
C THR A 34 -3.63 22.63 7.04
N GLY A 35 -3.15 22.42 5.80
CA GLY A 35 -2.15 23.29 5.15
C GLY A 35 -0.71 23.08 5.63
N GLN A 36 -0.45 22.14 6.53
CA GLN A 36 0.87 21.84 7.09
C GLN A 36 1.54 20.65 6.39
N LEU A 37 1.43 20.58 5.06
CA LEU A 37 2.00 19.45 4.31
C LEU A 37 3.43 19.76 3.88
N ASP A 38 4.40 19.33 4.71
CA ASP A 38 5.83 19.55 4.42
C ASP A 38 6.30 18.85 3.14
N ASN A 39 5.69 17.70 2.78
CA ASN A 39 6.15 16.91 1.64
C ASN A 39 5.00 16.30 0.80
N PRO A 40 4.55 16.98 -0.26
CA PRO A 40 3.54 16.46 -1.19
C PRO A 40 3.99 15.22 -1.98
N MET A 41 5.31 15.00 -2.15
CA MET A 41 5.81 13.80 -2.83
C MET A 41 5.50 12.53 -2.03
N ARG A 42 5.53 12.60 -0.70
CA ARG A 42 5.25 11.45 0.18
C ARG A 42 3.83 10.93 -0.01
N LEU A 43 2.85 11.81 -0.23
CA LEU A 43 1.48 11.43 -0.57
C LEU A 43 1.41 10.62 -1.88
N ARG A 44 2.18 11.03 -2.89
CA ARG A 44 2.25 10.33 -4.19
C ARG A 44 2.94 8.97 -4.06
N THR A 45 4.01 8.90 -3.26
CA THR A 45 4.72 7.65 -2.98
C THR A 45 3.83 6.64 -2.27
N LEU A 46 3.16 7.05 -1.19
CA LEU A 46 2.25 6.17 -0.43
C LEU A 46 1.09 5.65 -1.27
N ARG A 47 0.49 6.51 -2.13
CA ARG A 47 -0.54 6.05 -3.07
C ARG A 47 -0.02 4.98 -4.04
N ARG A 48 1.22 5.12 -4.53
CA ARG A 48 1.83 4.13 -5.42
C ARG A 48 2.19 2.84 -4.70
N ASP A 49 2.69 2.93 -3.48
CA ASP A 49 3.03 1.75 -2.68
C ASP A 49 1.77 0.97 -2.30
N LEU A 50 0.68 1.65 -1.93
CA LEU A 50 -0.63 1.03 -1.69
C LEU A 50 -1.17 0.34 -2.96
N ALA A 51 -1.07 0.99 -4.12
CA ALA A 51 -1.50 0.41 -5.39
C ALA A 51 -0.70 -0.87 -5.72
N ARG A 52 0.63 -0.85 -5.51
CA ARG A 52 1.49 -2.03 -5.74
C ARG A 52 1.11 -3.20 -4.85
N LEU A 53 0.83 -2.96 -3.56
CA LEU A 53 0.36 -3.99 -2.64
C LEU A 53 -0.96 -4.62 -3.11
N LYS A 54 -1.93 -3.78 -3.49
CA LYS A 54 -3.22 -4.25 -4.02
C LYS A 54 -3.07 -5.06 -5.31
N THR A 55 -2.20 -4.62 -6.22
CA THR A 55 -1.91 -5.35 -7.45
C THR A 55 -1.33 -6.72 -7.16
N ILE A 56 -0.37 -6.84 -6.23
CA ILE A 56 0.23 -8.13 -5.88
C ILE A 56 -0.77 -9.04 -5.15
N GLN A 57 -1.62 -8.50 -4.28
CA GLN A 57 -2.72 -9.27 -3.70
C GLN A 57 -3.64 -9.83 -4.79
N HIS A 58 -4.03 -8.98 -5.75
CA HIS A 58 -4.89 -9.41 -6.85
C HIS A 58 -4.21 -10.41 -7.78
N GLU A 59 -2.91 -10.24 -8.05
CA GLU A 59 -2.09 -11.17 -8.82
C GLU A 59 -2.05 -12.54 -8.12
N ARG A 60 -1.86 -12.58 -6.81
CA ARG A 60 -1.93 -13.81 -6.00
C ARG A 60 -3.31 -14.46 -6.04
N THR A 61 -4.39 -13.68 -5.91
CA THR A 61 -5.76 -14.22 -6.00
C THR A 61 -6.05 -14.79 -7.39
N ARG A 62 -5.66 -14.10 -8.46
CA ARG A 62 -5.85 -14.60 -9.85
C ARG A 62 -5.01 -15.83 -10.15
N LEU A 63 -3.75 -15.84 -9.74
CA LEU A 63 -2.85 -16.99 -9.94
C LEU A 63 -3.21 -18.17 -9.02
N GLY A 64 -3.90 -17.90 -7.90
CA GLY A 64 -4.34 -18.88 -6.91
C GLY A 64 -5.79 -19.34 -7.06
N THR A 65 -6.53 -18.93 -8.11
CA THR A 65 -7.86 -19.51 -8.42
C THR A 65 -7.69 -20.86 -9.15
N GLY A 66 -6.93 -21.73 -8.50
CA GLY A 66 -6.72 -23.15 -8.79
C GLY A 66 -6.58 -23.97 -7.50
N GLU A 67 -6.45 -23.36 -6.31
CA GLU A 67 -6.42 -24.07 -5.04
C GLU A 67 -7.09 -23.22 -3.94
N GLN A 68 -8.41 -23.40 -3.81
CA GLN A 68 -9.17 -23.50 -2.56
C GLN A 68 -10.66 -23.67 -2.86
#